data_AF-A0A2E9BCG7-F1
#
_entry.id   AF-A0A2E9BCG7-F1
#
_cell.length_a   1.000
_cell.length_b   1.000
_cell.length_c   1.000
_cell.angle_alpha   90.00
_cell.angle_beta   90.00
_cell.angle_gamma   90.00
#
_symmetry.space_group_name_H-M   'P 1'
#
loop_
_entity.id
_entity.type
_entity.pdbx_description
1 polymer ?
#
loop_
_entity_poly.entity_id
_entity_poly.type
_entity_poly.pdbx_seq_one_letter_code
_entity_poly.pdbx_strand_id
1 'polypeptide(L)' 'LGVQAPTIRFNIPLNNELQRLDISNSDESALALFRIKFESPWNRWNVIRSLNGVIAVCMLQLLLLQI' A
#
# COMPACT_ATOMS: atom_id res chain seq x y z
N LEU A 1 2.98 8.96 12.40
CA LEU A 1 2.96 9.12 10.91
C LEU A 1 3.31 7.83 10.13
N GLY A 2 3.83 6.76 10.75
CA GLY A 2 4.36 5.59 10.04
C GLY A 2 3.38 4.84 9.13
N VAL A 3 2.10 4.74 9.50
CA VAL A 3 1.05 4.15 8.63
C VAL A 3 0.48 5.20 7.67
N GLN A 4 0.32 6.44 8.14
CA GLN A 4 -0.48 7.46 7.43
C GLN A 4 0.31 8.09 6.27
N ALA A 5 1.62 8.28 6.44
CA ALA A 5 2.46 8.86 5.40
C ALA A 5 2.56 7.96 4.14
N PRO A 6 2.85 6.64 4.24
CA PRO A 6 2.78 5.75 3.08
C PRO A 6 1.39 5.70 2.44
N THR A 7 0.33 5.77 3.26
CA THR A 7 -1.05 5.73 2.78
C THR A 7 -1.36 6.94 1.89
N ILE A 8 -1.09 8.15 2.38
CA ILE A 8 -1.38 9.40 1.67
C ILE A 8 -0.48 9.59 0.45
N ARG A 9 0.82 9.31 0.59
CA ARG A 9 1.81 9.61 -0.45
C ARG A 9 1.83 8.60 -1.59
N PHE A 10 1.50 7.35 -1.34
CA PHE A 10 1.69 6.28 -2.32
C PHE A 10 0.43 5.46 -2.55
N ASN A 11 -0.15 4.88 -1.49
CA ASN A 11 -1.26 3.94 -1.67
C ASN A 11 -2.52 4.63 -2.24
N ILE A 12 -2.90 5.81 -1.74
CA ILE A 12 -4.05 6.56 -2.26
C ILE A 12 -3.84 6.95 -3.74
N PRO A 13 -2.73 7.61 -4.13
CA PRO A 13 -2.47 7.91 -5.54
C PRO A 13 -2.50 6.68 -6.46
N LEU A 14 -1.84 5.59 -6.07
CA LEU A 14 -1.80 4.36 -6.86
C LEU A 14 -3.21 3.74 -6.99
N ASN A 15 -3.99 3.69 -5.90
CA ASN A 15 -5.36 3.20 -5.96
C ASN A 15 -6.24 4.08 -6.88
N ASN A 16 -6.04 5.39 -6.86
CA ASN A 16 -6.76 6.31 -7.76
C ASN A 16 -6.37 6.08 -9.22
N GLU A 17 -5.11 5.74 -9.52
CA GLU A 17 -4.68 5.33 -10.87
C GLU A 17 -5.35 4.03 -11.30
N LEU A 18 -5.37 3.02 -10.43
CA LEU A 18 -6.06 1.75 -10.67
C LEU A 18 -7.56 1.97 -10.96
N GLN A 19 -8.23 2.85 -10.20
CA GLN A 19 -9.65 3.15 -10.41
C GLN A 19 -9.94 3.85 -11.74
N ARG A 20 -8.97 4.57 -12.31
CA ARG A 20 -9.10 5.23 -13.62
C ARG A 20 -8.77 4.32 -14.80
N LEU A 21 -8.24 3.12 -14.56
CA LEU A 21 -7.90 2.18 -15.61
C LEU A 21 -9.17 1.65 -16.28
N ASP A 22 -9.30 1.89 -17.58
CA ASP A 22 -10.39 1.33 -18.38
C ASP A 22 -10.03 -0.10 -18.82
N ILE A 23 -10.49 -1.08 -18.06
CA ILE A 23 -10.21 -2.50 -18.31
C ILE A 23 -10.89 -2.98 -19.60
N SER A 24 -12.08 -2.46 -19.91
CA SER A 24 -12.90 -2.95 -21.01
C SER A 24 -12.33 -2.57 -22.38
N ASN A 25 -11.64 -1.43 -22.46
CA ASN A 25 -11.06 -0.93 -23.71
C ASN A 25 -9.52 -1.08 -23.79
N SER A 26 -8.89 -1.66 -22.77
CA SER A 26 -7.43 -1.88 -22.76
C SER A 26 -7.05 -3.23 -23.38
N ASP A 27 -5.97 -3.23 -24.16
CA ASP A 27 -5.33 -4.47 -24.60
C ASP A 27 -4.68 -5.22 -23.43
N GLU A 28 -4.60 -6.55 -23.53
CA GLU A 28 -4.03 -7.44 -22.51
C GLU A 28 -2.57 -7.07 -22.19
N SER A 29 -1.79 -6.68 -23.20
CA SER A 29 -0.40 -6.26 -23.01
C SER A 29 -0.30 -4.96 -22.19
N ALA A 30 -1.24 -4.03 -22.39
CA ALA A 30 -1.29 -2.77 -21.65
C ALA A 30 -1.69 -3.01 -20.18
N LEU A 31 -2.64 -3.92 -19.93
CA LEU A 31 -3.03 -4.32 -18.59
C LEU A 31 -1.90 -5.02 -17.84
N ALA A 32 -1.14 -5.90 -18.51
CA ALA A 32 0.03 -6.56 -17.92
C ALA A 32 1.12 -5.56 -17.54
N LEU A 33 1.40 -4.58 -18.40
CA LEU A 33 2.37 -3.52 -18.11
C LEU A 33 1.89 -2.61 -16.96
N PHE A 34 0.61 -2.26 -16.93
CA PHE A 34 0.03 -1.49 -15.83
C PHE A 34 0.18 -2.25 -14.50
N ARG A 35 -0.17 -3.54 -14.49
CA ARG A 35 -0.08 -4.40 -13.32
C ARG A 35 1.35 -4.43 -12.75
N ILE A 36 2.36 -4.65 -13.58
CA ILE A 36 3.77 -4.66 -13.14
C ILE A 36 4.16 -3.32 -12.50
N LYS A 37 3.76 -2.20 -13.12
CA LYS A 37 4.06 -0.85 -12.62
C LYS A 37 3.32 -0.52 -11.32
N PHE A 38 2.11 -1.04 -11.13
CA PHE A 38 1.31 -0.83 -9.94
C PHE A 38 1.79 -1.71 -8.77
N GLU A 39 1.95 -3.02 -9.00
CA GLU A 39 2.17 -4.00 -7.93
C GLU A 39 3.47 -3.75 -7.16
N SER A 40 4.58 -3.47 -7.85
CA SER A 40 5.89 -3.28 -7.20
C SER A 40 5.90 -2.14 -6.17
N PRO A 41 5.55 -0.88 -6.51
CA PRO A 41 5.49 0.19 -5.53
C PRO A 41 4.37 0.00 -4.51
N TRP A 42 3.22 -0.53 -4.92
CA TRP A 42 2.09 -0.75 -4.00
C TRP A 42 2.46 -1.76 -2.91
N ASN A 43 2.98 -2.93 -3.28
CA ASN A 43 3.40 -3.97 -2.34
C ASN A 43 4.48 -3.47 -1.38
N ARG A 44 5.49 -2.76 -1.90
CA ARG A 44 6.58 -2.19 -1.07
C ARG A 44 6.04 -1.29 0.03
N TRP A 45 5.17 -0.34 -0.33
CA TRP A 45 4.62 0.62 0.64
C TRP A 45 3.57 -0.01 1.55
N ASN A 46 2.84 -1.00 1.07
CA ASN A 46 1.91 -1.76 1.87
C ASN A 46 2.62 -2.58 2.95
N VAL A 47 3.75 -3.22 2.64
CA VAL A 47 4.58 -3.94 3.61
C VAL A 47 5.10 -2.98 4.70
N ILE A 48 5.66 -1.83 4.32
CA ILE A 48 6.14 -0.83 5.28
C ILE A 48 5.00 -0.37 6.20
N ARG A 49 3.82 -0.11 5.64
CA ARG A 49 2.63 0.31 6.39
C ARG A 49 2.21 -0.77 7.40
N SER A 50 2.18 -2.03 6.98
CA SER A 50 1.82 -3.16 7.84
C SER A 50 2.82 -3.38 8.97
N LEU A 51 4.12 -3.31 8.69
CA LEU A 51 5.17 -3.41 9.72
C LEU A 51 5.05 -2.31 10.77
N ASN A 52 4.80 -1.07 10.34
CA ASN A 52 4.54 0.04 11.27
C ASN A 52 3.31 -0.22 12.16
N GLY A 53 2.24 -0.77 11.59
CA GLY A 53 1.03 -1.15 12.34
C GLY A 53 1.31 -2.23 13.38
N VAL A 54 2.02 -3.30 12.98
CA VAL A 54 2.42 -4.38 13.89
C VAL A 54 3.30 -3.87 15.02
N ILE A 55 4.32 -3.05 14.71
CA ILE A 55 5.20 -2.46 15.72
C ILE A 55 4.40 -1.60 16.70
N ALA A 56 3.52 -0.73 16.20
CA ALA A 56 2.70 0.11 17.07
C ALA A 56 1.84 -0.71 18.02
N VAL A 57 1.21 -1.78 17.52
CA VAL A 57 0.44 -2.71 18.33
C VAL A 57 1.34 -3.41 19.35
N CYS A 58 2.48 -3.99 18.96
CA CYS A 58 3.41 -4.60 19.91
C CYS A 58 3.85 -3.62 21.02
N MET A 59 4.16 -2.37 20.67
CA MET A 59 4.54 -1.35 21.66
C MET A 59 3.40 -1.02 22.62
N LEU A 60 2.15 -0.94 22.14
CA LEU A 60 0.99 -0.73 22.99
C LEU A 60 0.77 -1.90 23.95
N GLN A 61 0.99 -3.14 23.49
CA GLN A 61 0.92 -4.33 24.35
C GLN A 61 2.02 -4.35 25.41
N LEU A 62 3.26 -4.01 25.05
CA LEU A 62 4.36 -3.92 26.02
C LEU A 62 4.06 -2.87 27.09
N LEU A 63 3.60 -1.68 26.67
CA LEU A 63 3.16 -0.63 27.57
C LEU A 63 2.02 -1.09 28.50
N LEU A 64 1.02 -1.79 27.96
CA LEU A 64 -0.11 -2.32 28.72
C LEU A 64 0.34 -3.34 29.76
N LEU A 65 1.29 -4.20 29.40
CA LEU A 65 1.84 -5.24 30.27
C LEU A 65 2.92 -4.73 31.23
N GLN A 66 3.29 -3.44 31.14
CA GLN A 66 4.36 -2.81 31.92
C GLN A 66 5.72 -3.53 31.76
N ILE A 67 5.95 -4.09 30.57
CA ILE A 67 7.22 -4.71 30.16
C ILE A 67 8.03 -3.68 29.38
#